data_AF-A0A1W2AP69-F1
#
_entry.id   AF-A0A1W2AP69-F1
#
_cell.length_a   1.000
_cell.length_b   1.000
_cell.length_c   1.000
_cell.angle_alpha   90.00
_cell.angle_beta   90.00
_cell.angle_gamma   90.00
#
_symmetry.space_group_name_H-M   'P 1'
#
loop_
_entity.id
_entity.type
_entity.pdbx_description
1 polymer ?
#
loop_
_entity_poly.entity_id
_entity_poly.type
_entity_poly.pdbx_seq_one_letter_code
_entity_poly.pdbx_strand_id
1 'polypeptide(L)'
;MAPPPGSHGGPPWTAIVAAVVAGVLLLGAGGAALWFFGSDGEPAAGPPSTSTPTTTVTSTPPPTTTVTSTATPPPTTTVTTTAAPPSAAEQLSDKRDESLARLDTDGDWAVSLSAKQDGTRDDRQVTSSGSHVFRLPDILELHEGYESTYAWTDVYLLKAEDLGSTVGADDDKIWMTIVDPGWLTSREDAEAWCAVEFSWLSGDDLDNACYPRQLQAP
;
A
#
# COMPACT_ATOMS: atom_id res chain seq x y z
N MET A 1 26.85 -14.71 -43.03
CA MET A 1 27.15 -15.87 -42.17
C MET A 1 26.41 -15.63 -40.87
N ALA A 2 25.46 -16.50 -40.52
CA ALA A 2 24.69 -16.41 -39.27
C ALA A 2 25.55 -16.84 -38.07
N PRO A 3 25.35 -16.28 -36.86
CA PRO A 3 25.94 -16.82 -35.64
C PRO A 3 25.18 -18.10 -35.19
N PRO A 4 25.82 -19.00 -34.43
CA PRO A 4 25.26 -20.31 -34.08
C PRO A 4 24.21 -20.21 -32.95
N PRO A 5 23.31 -21.20 -32.80
CA PRO A 5 22.35 -21.24 -31.71
C PRO A 5 23.06 -21.60 -30.40
N GLY A 6 23.19 -20.63 -29.51
CA GLY A 6 23.65 -20.84 -28.13
C GLY A 6 22.57 -21.50 -27.30
N SER A 7 22.79 -22.76 -26.94
CA SER A 7 22.03 -23.48 -25.93
C SER A 7 22.38 -22.91 -24.56
N HIS A 8 21.46 -22.15 -23.95
CA HIS A 8 21.56 -21.76 -22.55
C HIS A 8 20.56 -22.57 -21.73
N GLY A 9 21.07 -23.64 -21.11
CA GLY A 9 20.42 -24.27 -19.98
C GLY A 9 20.37 -23.25 -18.83
N GLY A 10 19.19 -22.67 -18.61
CA GLY A 10 18.93 -21.81 -17.46
C GLY A 10 18.87 -22.63 -16.16
N PRO A 11 19.34 -22.09 -15.03
CA PRO A 11 19.26 -22.77 -13.73
C PRO A 11 17.79 -22.90 -13.24
N PRO A 12 17.47 -23.86 -12.35
CA PRO A 12 16.11 -24.20 -11.93
C PRO A 12 15.53 -23.26 -10.85
N TRP A 13 15.73 -21.95 -10.97
CA TRP A 13 15.25 -20.96 -9.98
C TRP A 13 13.81 -20.49 -10.23
N THR A 14 13.23 -20.83 -11.38
CA THR A 14 11.88 -20.44 -11.80
C THR A 14 10.75 -21.10 -11.00
N ALA A 15 11.05 -22.04 -10.10
CA ALA A 15 10.02 -22.82 -9.41
C ALA A 15 9.64 -22.31 -8.00
N ILE A 16 10.34 -21.33 -7.43
CA ILE A 16 10.07 -20.87 -6.05
C ILE A 16 9.52 -19.43 -5.97
N VAL A 17 9.74 -18.59 -6.99
CA VAL A 17 9.28 -17.18 -7.00
C VAL A 17 7.75 -17.05 -7.18
N ALA A 18 7.09 -18.09 -7.72
CA ALA A 18 5.66 -18.05 -8.03
C ALA A 18 4.72 -18.12 -6.80
N ALA A 19 5.19 -18.38 -5.58
CA ALA A 19 4.30 -18.72 -4.46
C ALA A 19 3.93 -17.57 -3.51
N VAL A 20 4.67 -16.44 -3.51
CA VAL A 20 4.40 -15.32 -2.58
C VAL A 20 3.66 -14.18 -3.28
N VAL A 21 3.92 -13.95 -4.57
CA VAL A 21 3.18 -12.96 -5.37
C VAL A 21 1.84 -13.52 -5.89
N ALA A 22 1.71 -14.84 -6.08
CA ALA A 22 0.44 -15.45 -6.49
C ALA A 22 -0.68 -15.40 -5.44
N GLY A 23 -0.38 -15.06 -4.18
CA GLY A 23 -1.40 -14.82 -3.16
C GLY A 23 -2.12 -13.46 -3.32
N VAL A 24 -1.43 -12.46 -3.89
CA VAL A 24 -1.95 -11.09 -4.04
C VAL A 24 -2.33 -10.77 -5.51
N LEU A 25 -1.69 -11.42 -6.49
CA LEU A 25 -2.06 -11.36 -7.91
C LEU A 25 -3.02 -12.50 -8.33
N LEU A 26 -4.10 -12.73 -7.57
CA LEU A 26 -5.23 -13.52 -8.08
C LEU A 26 -6.07 -12.64 -9.01
N LEU A 27 -5.60 -12.52 -10.26
CA LEU A 27 -6.28 -11.80 -11.34
C LEU A 27 -7.60 -12.48 -11.69
N GLY A 28 -8.69 -11.90 -11.21
CA GLY A 28 -10.05 -12.28 -11.58
C GLY A 28 -10.34 -11.85 -13.02
N ALA A 29 -10.57 -12.81 -13.91
CA ALA A 29 -11.00 -12.53 -15.27
C ALA A 29 -12.41 -11.92 -15.27
N GLY A 30 -12.53 -10.62 -15.52
CA GLY A 30 -13.83 -9.92 -15.62
C GLY A 30 -13.71 -8.63 -16.42
N GLY A 31 -14.20 -8.64 -17.66
CA GLY A 31 -14.09 -7.53 -18.61
C GLY A 31 -15.21 -6.48 -18.57
N ALA A 32 -14.94 -5.42 -19.34
CA ALA A 32 -15.83 -4.37 -19.86
C ALA A 32 -16.10 -3.12 -18.99
N ALA A 33 -15.43 -2.03 -19.41
CA ALA A 33 -15.76 -0.60 -19.41
C ALA A 33 -17.08 -0.10 -18.77
N LEU A 34 -16.99 1.04 -18.06
CA LEU A 34 -17.50 2.35 -18.51
C LEU A 34 -17.14 3.46 -17.50
N TRP A 35 -16.45 4.49 -18.00
CA TRP A 35 -16.35 5.81 -17.39
C TRP A 35 -17.67 6.57 -17.55
N PHE A 36 -18.24 7.16 -16.49
CA PHE A 36 -19.07 8.38 -16.59
C PHE A 36 -19.23 9.11 -15.23
N PHE A 37 -19.21 10.44 -15.30
CA PHE A 37 -19.44 11.42 -14.23
C PHE A 37 -20.92 11.63 -13.88
N GLY A 38 -21.20 12.00 -12.62
CA GLY A 38 -22.38 12.77 -12.16
C GLY A 38 -23.70 11.99 -12.07
N SER A 39 -24.63 12.24 -11.15
CA SER A 39 -24.79 13.32 -10.18
C SER A 39 -25.96 12.94 -9.25
N ASP A 40 -25.94 13.49 -8.03
CA ASP A 40 -27.08 13.83 -7.16
C ASP A 40 -28.06 12.75 -6.63
N GLY A 41 -28.22 12.72 -5.29
CA GLY A 41 -29.35 12.04 -4.65
C GLY A 41 -29.28 11.83 -3.13
N GLU A 42 -29.17 12.89 -2.33
CA GLU A 42 -29.79 12.92 -0.99
C GLU A 42 -31.33 13.07 -1.19
N PRO A 43 -32.29 12.64 -0.33
CA PRO A 43 -32.18 12.52 1.13
C PRO A 43 -32.95 11.37 1.85
N ALA A 44 -32.66 11.31 3.15
CA ALA A 44 -33.59 11.18 4.27
C ALA A 44 -33.76 9.84 5.02
N ALA A 45 -33.88 10.04 6.35
CA ALA A 45 -34.54 9.26 7.39
C ALA A 45 -33.63 8.36 8.24
N GLY A 46 -33.45 8.78 9.50
CA GLY A 46 -32.59 8.16 10.50
C GLY A 46 -33.22 6.98 11.25
N PRO A 47 -32.57 6.52 12.33
CA PRO A 47 -33.22 5.66 13.33
C PRO A 47 -33.34 6.31 14.73
N PRO A 48 -34.28 5.81 15.56
CA PRO A 48 -34.69 6.43 16.82
C PRO A 48 -33.74 6.13 18.00
N SER A 49 -33.56 7.13 18.87
CA SER A 49 -32.92 6.96 20.19
C SER A 49 -33.84 6.22 21.16
N THR A 50 -33.39 5.07 21.66
CA THR A 50 -34.08 4.32 22.72
C THR A 50 -33.51 4.71 24.08
N SER A 51 -34.36 5.27 24.94
CA SER A 51 -34.07 5.66 26.32
C SER A 51 -34.10 4.45 27.25
N THR A 52 -33.07 4.26 28.07
CA THR A 52 -33.06 3.25 29.16
C THR A 52 -33.34 3.92 30.51
N PRO A 53 -34.21 3.38 31.38
CA PRO A 53 -34.57 4.02 32.64
C PRO A 53 -33.53 3.85 33.75
N THR A 54 -33.30 4.95 34.48
CA THR A 54 -32.53 5.07 35.72
C THR A 54 -33.27 4.40 36.88
N THR A 55 -32.59 3.56 37.66
CA THR A 55 -33.07 3.09 38.97
C THR A 55 -32.34 3.81 40.09
N THR A 56 -33.10 4.55 40.88
CA THR A 56 -32.67 5.21 42.12
C THR A 56 -32.79 4.22 43.28
N VAL A 57 -31.69 4.02 44.02
CA VAL A 57 -31.74 3.32 45.32
C VAL A 57 -31.15 4.22 46.40
N THR A 58 -32.02 4.68 47.28
CA THR A 58 -31.74 5.41 48.52
C THR A 58 -31.10 4.47 49.54
N SER A 59 -29.98 4.85 50.14
CA SER A 59 -29.52 4.24 51.39
C SER A 59 -28.91 5.28 52.35
N THR A 60 -29.32 5.15 53.60
CA THR A 60 -29.14 6.00 54.79
C THR A 60 -27.70 5.97 55.35
N PRO A 61 -27.16 7.06 55.92
CA PRO A 61 -25.79 7.10 56.45
C PRO A 61 -25.67 6.56 57.89
N PRO A 62 -24.58 5.84 58.23
CA PRO A 62 -24.10 5.65 59.60
C PRO A 62 -22.80 6.45 59.90
N PRO A 63 -22.40 6.59 61.19
CA PRO A 63 -21.75 7.80 61.71
C PRO A 63 -20.23 7.91 61.49
N THR A 64 -19.79 9.16 61.47
CA THR A 64 -18.39 9.64 61.40
C THR A 64 -17.52 9.10 62.53
N THR A 65 -16.40 8.46 62.18
CA THR A 65 -15.26 8.25 63.08
C THR A 65 -14.03 8.91 62.48
N THR A 66 -13.49 9.90 63.17
CA THR A 66 -12.26 10.60 62.79
C THR A 66 -11.05 9.76 63.21
N VAL A 67 -10.28 9.26 62.24
CA VAL A 67 -9.02 8.55 62.49
C VAL A 67 -7.89 9.36 61.85
N THR A 68 -7.09 10.02 62.68
CA THR A 68 -5.87 10.71 62.25
C THR A 68 -4.82 9.68 61.87
N SER A 69 -4.57 9.49 60.58
CA SER A 69 -3.52 8.61 60.05
C SER A 69 -2.36 9.44 59.50
N THR A 70 -1.17 9.23 60.05
CA THR A 70 0.10 9.83 59.60
C THR A 70 0.43 9.34 58.18
N ALA A 71 0.53 10.27 57.22
CA ALA A 71 0.77 9.94 55.81
C ALA A 71 2.22 9.50 55.55
N THR A 72 2.38 8.28 55.04
CA THR A 72 3.61 7.80 54.39
C THR A 72 3.58 8.25 52.92
N PRO A 73 4.69 8.77 52.33
CA PRO A 73 4.68 9.18 50.94
C PRO A 73 4.38 7.98 50.02
N PRO A 74 3.50 8.13 49.01
CA PRO A 74 3.15 7.04 48.13
C PRO A 74 4.36 6.61 47.27
N PRO A 75 4.48 5.32 46.92
CA PRO A 75 5.52 4.85 46.02
C PRO A 75 5.37 5.56 44.66
N THR A 76 6.47 6.11 44.14
CA THR A 76 6.52 6.70 42.81
C THR A 76 6.37 5.59 41.77
N THR A 77 5.19 5.50 41.15
CA THR A 77 4.94 4.63 40.01
C THR A 77 5.62 5.22 38.78
N THR A 78 6.74 4.63 38.35
CA THR A 78 7.31 4.91 37.03
C THR A 78 6.40 4.31 35.97
N VAL A 79 5.57 5.14 35.35
CA VAL A 79 4.76 4.74 34.20
C VAL A 79 5.69 4.58 33.01
N THR A 80 5.99 3.33 32.63
CA THR A 80 6.66 3.04 31.37
C THR A 80 5.58 3.04 30.29
N THR A 81 5.38 4.19 29.64
CA THR A 81 4.47 4.27 28.49
C THR A 81 5.14 3.58 27.32
N THR A 82 4.69 2.37 26.98
CA THR A 82 5.05 1.71 25.72
C THR A 82 4.30 2.44 24.61
N ALA A 83 5.02 2.97 23.62
CA ALA A 83 4.39 3.61 22.47
C ALA A 83 3.57 2.59 21.67
N ALA A 84 2.44 3.03 21.11
CA ALA A 84 1.67 2.23 20.18
C ALA A 84 2.50 1.95 18.91
N PRO A 85 2.28 0.81 18.22
CA PRO A 85 2.91 0.56 16.93
C PRO A 85 2.51 1.64 15.92
N PRO A 86 3.38 1.97 14.95
CA PRO A 86 3.08 2.97 13.93
C PRO A 86 1.91 2.51 13.05
N SER A 87 1.08 3.46 12.63
CA SER A 87 0.03 3.25 11.64
C SER A 87 0.62 2.90 10.27
N ALA A 88 -0.19 2.29 9.39
CA ALA A 88 0.25 2.03 8.00
C ALA A 88 0.57 3.33 7.24
N ALA A 89 -0.12 4.44 7.55
CA ALA A 89 0.17 5.74 6.97
C ALA A 89 1.57 6.24 7.34
N GLU A 90 1.95 6.11 8.63
CA GLU A 90 3.29 6.45 9.11
C GLU A 90 4.35 5.57 8.45
N GLN A 91 4.12 4.25 8.38
CA GLN A 91 5.06 3.32 7.74
C GLN A 91 5.26 3.58 6.24
N LEU A 92 4.18 3.89 5.51
CA LEU A 92 4.27 4.29 4.09
C LEU A 92 5.04 5.61 3.94
N SER A 93 4.85 6.56 4.86
CA SER A 93 5.60 7.83 4.85
C SER A 93 7.08 7.60 5.11
N ASP A 94 7.43 6.81 6.12
CA ASP A 94 8.81 6.50 6.48
C ASP A 94 9.53 5.80 5.30
N LYS A 95 8.90 4.78 4.71
CA LYS A 95 9.43 4.09 3.51
C LYS A 95 9.59 5.01 2.31
N ARG A 96 8.70 5.98 2.15
CA ARG A 96 8.83 6.99 1.09
C ARG A 96 10.01 7.91 1.34
N ASP A 97 10.21 8.38 2.56
CA ASP A 97 11.34 9.24 2.89
C ASP A 97 12.67 8.50 2.71
N GLU A 98 12.73 7.21 3.08
CA GLU A 98 13.85 6.33 2.78
C GLU A 98 14.08 6.13 1.27
N SER A 99 13.01 6.01 0.49
CA SER A 99 13.07 5.88 -0.96
C SER A 99 13.59 7.16 -1.62
N LEU A 100 13.06 8.32 -1.22
CA LEU A 100 13.49 9.63 -1.72
C LEU A 100 14.95 9.95 -1.40
N ALA A 101 15.47 9.46 -0.28
CA ALA A 101 16.87 9.65 0.08
C ALA A 101 17.84 8.87 -0.84
N ARG A 102 17.35 7.85 -1.54
CA ARG A 102 18.13 6.97 -2.43
C ARG A 102 17.81 7.17 -3.92
N LEU A 103 16.65 7.74 -4.23
CA LEU A 103 16.17 7.92 -5.59
C LEU A 103 17.13 8.79 -6.41
N ASP A 104 17.56 8.27 -7.56
CA ASP A 104 18.19 9.06 -8.62
C ASP A 104 17.13 9.46 -9.66
N THR A 105 17.20 10.70 -10.13
CA THR A 105 16.28 11.25 -11.14
C THR A 105 17.08 11.80 -12.32
N ASP A 106 17.81 10.91 -12.97
CA ASP A 106 18.69 11.18 -14.11
C ASP A 106 17.98 11.09 -15.47
N GLY A 107 16.69 10.76 -15.46
CA GLY A 107 15.87 10.59 -16.65
C GLY A 107 15.89 9.17 -17.21
N ASP A 108 16.52 8.21 -16.53
CA ASP A 108 16.40 6.79 -16.83
C ASP A 108 14.97 6.28 -16.61
N TRP A 109 14.71 5.07 -17.10
CA TRP A 109 13.40 4.43 -17.02
C TRP A 109 13.36 3.39 -15.90
N ALA A 110 12.19 3.25 -15.31
CA ALA A 110 11.85 2.25 -14.33
C ALA A 110 10.45 1.72 -14.64
N VAL A 111 9.95 0.83 -13.79
CA VAL A 111 8.59 0.27 -13.91
C VAL A 111 7.80 0.49 -12.64
N SER A 112 6.54 0.91 -12.80
CA SER A 112 5.56 1.03 -11.72
C SER A 112 4.78 -0.28 -11.65
N LEU A 113 4.96 -1.04 -10.59
CA LEU A 113 4.26 -2.32 -10.36
C LEU A 113 2.98 -2.18 -9.54
N SER A 114 2.79 -1.00 -8.94
CA SER A 114 1.57 -0.62 -8.24
C SER A 114 1.38 0.88 -8.32
N ALA A 115 0.12 1.29 -8.36
CA ALA A 115 -0.34 2.66 -8.23
C ALA A 115 -1.71 2.62 -7.55
N LYS A 116 -1.74 2.86 -6.23
CA LYS A 116 -2.93 2.73 -5.38
C LYS A 116 -3.02 3.89 -4.40
N GLN A 117 -4.23 4.36 -4.11
CA GLN A 117 -4.54 5.29 -3.03
C GLN A 117 -5.48 4.60 -2.03
N ASP A 118 -5.69 5.17 -0.84
CA ASP A 118 -6.63 4.59 0.13
C ASP A 118 -8.04 4.52 -0.48
N GLY A 119 -8.59 3.32 -0.57
CA GLY A 119 -9.88 3.07 -1.20
C GLY A 119 -9.84 2.80 -2.70
N THR A 120 -8.67 2.69 -3.35
CA THR A 120 -8.61 2.26 -4.76
C THR A 120 -9.28 0.90 -4.92
N ARG A 121 -10.26 0.83 -5.82
CA ARG A 121 -10.87 -0.43 -6.27
C ARG A 121 -10.14 -0.94 -7.51
N ASP A 122 -9.62 -2.16 -7.45
CA ASP A 122 -8.99 -2.86 -8.56
C ASP A 122 -9.62 -4.26 -8.70
N ASP A 123 -10.52 -4.42 -9.67
CA ASP A 123 -11.22 -5.69 -9.93
C ASP A 123 -10.26 -6.81 -10.39
N ARG A 124 -9.04 -6.45 -10.78
CA ARG A 124 -8.00 -7.37 -11.22
C ARG A 124 -7.09 -7.81 -10.08
N GLN A 125 -7.14 -7.21 -8.89
CA GLN A 125 -6.29 -7.63 -7.78
C GLN A 125 -7.11 -7.83 -6.51
N VAL A 126 -6.68 -8.79 -5.69
CA VAL A 126 -7.34 -9.13 -4.44
C VAL A 126 -6.34 -8.93 -3.31
N THR A 127 -6.71 -8.16 -2.30
CA THR A 127 -5.90 -7.97 -1.09
C THR A 127 -5.81 -9.27 -0.29
N SER A 128 -4.88 -9.34 0.66
CA SER A 128 -4.75 -10.48 1.58
C SER A 128 -6.03 -10.76 2.39
N SER A 129 -6.86 -9.73 2.60
CA SER A 129 -8.16 -9.82 3.25
C SER A 129 -9.31 -10.27 2.34
N GLY A 130 -9.04 -10.50 1.05
CA GLY A 130 -10.05 -10.93 0.07
C GLY A 130 -10.85 -9.78 -0.56
N SER A 131 -10.40 -8.54 -0.44
CA SER A 131 -11.07 -7.34 -0.96
C SER A 131 -10.48 -6.92 -2.32
N HIS A 132 -11.29 -6.34 -3.19
CA HIS A 132 -10.81 -5.61 -4.38
C HIS A 132 -10.51 -4.13 -4.09
N VAL A 133 -10.78 -3.68 -2.86
CA VAL A 133 -10.51 -2.31 -2.40
C VAL A 133 -9.26 -2.33 -1.54
N PHE A 134 -8.25 -1.59 -1.98
CA PHE A 134 -6.97 -1.43 -1.30
C PHE A 134 -7.06 -0.33 -0.26
N ARG A 135 -6.82 -0.67 1.01
CA ARG A 135 -6.61 0.30 2.08
C ARG A 135 -5.12 0.51 2.33
N LEU A 136 -4.74 1.54 3.08
CA LEU A 136 -3.33 1.82 3.40
C LEU A 136 -2.53 0.58 3.89
N PRO A 137 -3.06 -0.28 4.79
CA PRO A 137 -2.35 -1.52 5.18
C PRO A 137 -2.14 -2.49 4.01
N ASP A 138 -3.12 -2.62 3.10
CA ASP A 138 -2.99 -3.49 1.92
C ASP A 138 -1.96 -2.92 0.92
N ILE A 139 -1.87 -1.59 0.81
CA ILE A 139 -0.87 -0.91 -0.04
C ILE A 139 0.54 -1.13 0.53
N LEU A 140 0.70 -1.03 1.86
CA LEU A 140 1.95 -1.31 2.54
C LEU A 140 2.38 -2.77 2.33
N GLU A 141 1.47 -3.72 2.56
CA GLU A 141 1.73 -5.16 2.35
C GLU A 141 2.11 -5.44 0.89
N LEU A 142 1.39 -4.85 -0.07
CA LEU A 142 1.70 -5.00 -1.50
C LEU A 142 3.10 -4.49 -1.83
N HIS A 143 3.48 -3.32 -1.30
CA HIS A 143 4.82 -2.77 -1.48
C HIS A 143 5.91 -3.67 -0.88
N GLU A 144 5.72 -4.14 0.35
CA GLU A 144 6.66 -5.05 1.02
C GLU A 144 6.81 -6.38 0.28
N GLY A 145 5.72 -6.87 -0.33
CA GLY A 145 5.75 -8.04 -1.20
C GLY A 145 6.66 -7.83 -2.42
N TYR A 146 6.59 -6.66 -3.05
CA TYR A 146 7.48 -6.29 -4.15
C TYR A 146 8.92 -6.04 -3.69
N GLU A 147 9.12 -5.33 -2.57
CA GLU A 147 10.45 -5.11 -1.98
C GLU A 147 11.17 -6.44 -1.72
N SER A 148 10.45 -7.44 -1.20
CA SER A 148 10.97 -8.80 -1.01
C SER A 148 11.26 -9.52 -2.33
N THR A 149 10.35 -9.43 -3.31
CA THR A 149 10.49 -10.10 -4.62
C THR A 149 11.65 -9.54 -5.44
N TYR A 150 11.85 -8.23 -5.38
CA TYR A 150 12.83 -7.47 -6.15
C TYR A 150 14.00 -7.00 -5.29
N ALA A 151 14.30 -7.67 -4.17
CA ALA A 151 15.41 -7.32 -3.27
C ALA A 151 16.81 -7.35 -3.91
N TRP A 152 16.92 -7.84 -5.16
CA TRP A 152 18.13 -7.83 -5.97
C TRP A 152 18.34 -6.50 -6.72
N THR A 153 17.39 -5.58 -6.67
CA THR A 153 17.44 -4.27 -7.31
C THR A 153 16.81 -3.19 -6.45
N ASP A 154 16.87 -1.94 -6.88
CA ASP A 154 16.24 -0.84 -6.17
C ASP A 154 14.71 -0.86 -6.31
N VAL A 155 14.05 -0.85 -5.16
CA VAL A 155 12.60 -0.69 -5.03
C VAL A 155 12.34 0.58 -4.24
N TYR A 156 11.43 1.41 -4.77
CA TYR A 156 11.05 2.67 -4.18
C TYR A 156 9.54 2.68 -3.91
N LEU A 157 9.17 3.19 -2.75
CA LEU A 157 7.81 3.64 -2.47
C LEU A 157 7.76 5.15 -2.71
N LEU A 158 7.06 5.58 -3.74
CA LEU A 158 6.94 7.00 -4.09
C LEU A 158 5.48 7.40 -4.14
N LYS A 159 5.22 8.70 -4.11
CA LYS A 159 3.94 9.25 -4.52
C LYS A 159 4.03 9.78 -5.94
N ALA A 160 2.90 9.86 -6.64
CA ALA A 160 2.86 10.28 -8.04
C ALA A 160 3.55 11.64 -8.28
N GLU A 161 3.37 12.59 -7.37
CA GLU A 161 3.97 13.92 -7.45
C GLU A 161 5.49 13.95 -7.22
N ASP A 162 6.08 12.90 -6.66
CA ASP A 162 7.54 12.82 -6.47
C ASP A 162 8.28 12.69 -7.80
N LEU A 163 7.58 12.26 -8.84
CA LEU A 163 8.07 12.15 -10.22
C LEU A 163 7.37 13.16 -11.16
N GLY A 164 6.94 14.30 -10.63
CA GLY A 164 6.41 15.41 -11.43
C GLY A 164 4.97 15.28 -11.92
N SER A 165 4.22 14.26 -11.51
CA SER A 165 2.80 14.15 -11.87
C SER A 165 1.97 15.13 -11.06
N THR A 166 1.31 16.08 -11.75
CA THR A 166 0.42 17.09 -11.15
C THR A 166 -1.08 16.82 -11.40
N VAL A 167 -1.42 15.68 -12.01
CA VAL A 167 -2.81 15.34 -12.37
C VAL A 167 -3.47 14.49 -11.28
N GLY A 168 -4.42 15.08 -10.53
CA GLY A 168 -5.25 14.41 -9.53
C GLY A 168 -5.98 15.42 -8.62
N ALA A 169 -7.14 15.07 -8.06
CA ALA A 169 -7.85 15.94 -7.10
C ALA A 169 -7.04 16.08 -5.81
N ASP A 170 -7.00 17.30 -5.27
CA ASP A 170 -6.35 17.64 -4.00
C ASP A 170 -7.00 16.87 -2.85
N ASP A 171 -6.42 15.72 -2.53
CA ASP A 171 -6.07 15.21 -1.19
C ASP A 171 -5.79 13.69 -1.31
N ASP A 172 -4.60 13.26 -0.87
CA ASP A 172 -4.18 11.86 -0.65
C ASP A 172 -3.80 10.97 -1.87
N LYS A 173 -2.96 11.56 -2.71
CA LYS A 173 -1.73 11.03 -3.35
C LYS A 173 -1.62 9.49 -3.52
N ILE A 174 -1.62 9.07 -4.78
CA ILE A 174 -1.35 7.70 -5.23
C ILE A 174 0.03 7.25 -4.76
N TRP A 175 0.07 6.19 -3.96
CA TRP A 175 1.28 5.44 -3.63
C TRP A 175 1.66 4.53 -4.78
N MET A 176 2.92 4.58 -5.17
CA MET A 176 3.47 3.82 -6.28
C MET A 176 4.64 2.99 -5.78
N THR A 177 4.67 1.72 -6.18
CA THR A 177 5.87 0.90 -6.02
C THR A 177 6.61 0.89 -7.35
N ILE A 178 7.79 1.52 -7.35
CA ILE A 178 8.68 1.60 -8.50
C ILE A 178 9.79 0.58 -8.31
N VAL A 179 10.09 -0.17 -9.36
CA VAL A 179 11.26 -1.05 -9.43
C VAL A 179 12.18 -0.49 -10.50
N ASP A 180 13.43 -0.25 -10.10
CA ASP A 180 14.48 0.27 -10.96
C ASP A 180 15.62 -0.75 -11.06
N PRO A 181 15.72 -1.48 -12.19
CA PRO A 181 16.84 -2.36 -12.49
C PRO A 181 18.19 -1.66 -12.73
N GLY A 182 18.21 -0.34 -12.92
CA GLY A 182 19.40 0.48 -13.18
C GLY A 182 20.00 0.35 -14.60
N TRP A 183 19.30 -0.30 -15.54
CA TRP A 183 19.77 -0.48 -16.91
C TRP A 183 18.72 -0.18 -17.99
N LEU A 184 17.52 0.25 -17.60
CA LEU A 184 16.45 0.59 -18.54
C LEU A 184 16.64 2.02 -19.02
N THR A 185 17.16 2.18 -20.24
CA THR A 185 17.53 3.50 -20.79
C THR A 185 16.46 4.11 -21.69
N SER A 186 15.39 3.35 -21.98
CA SER A 186 14.30 3.78 -22.84
C SER A 186 12.96 3.23 -22.36
N ARG A 187 11.88 3.86 -22.83
CA ARG A 187 10.52 3.37 -22.58
C ARG A 187 10.35 1.95 -23.11
N GLU A 188 10.87 1.69 -24.30
CA GLU A 188 10.77 0.40 -24.97
C GLU A 188 11.49 -0.70 -24.18
N ASP A 189 12.63 -0.40 -23.53
CA ASP A 189 13.31 -1.35 -22.65
C ASP A 189 12.44 -1.71 -21.43
N ALA A 190 11.79 -0.70 -20.83
CA ALA A 190 10.88 -0.92 -19.70
C ALA A 190 9.61 -1.70 -20.10
N GLU A 191 9.04 -1.42 -21.28
CA GLU A 191 7.91 -2.19 -21.84
C GLU A 191 8.32 -3.65 -22.11
N ALA A 192 9.51 -3.87 -22.67
CA ALA A 192 10.05 -5.21 -22.89
C ALA A 192 10.28 -5.97 -21.59
N TRP A 193 10.78 -5.28 -20.54
CA TRP A 193 10.92 -5.86 -19.21
C TRP A 193 9.57 -6.29 -18.65
N CYS A 194 8.54 -5.44 -18.72
CA CYS A 194 7.19 -5.77 -18.26
C CYS A 194 6.65 -7.02 -18.98
N ALA A 195 6.82 -7.12 -20.30
CA ALA A 195 6.34 -8.25 -21.08
C ALA A 195 7.07 -9.57 -20.77
N VAL A 196 8.34 -9.50 -20.36
CA VAL A 196 9.10 -10.69 -19.92
C VAL A 196 8.70 -11.11 -18.52
N GLU A 197 8.66 -10.16 -17.58
CA GLU A 197 8.35 -10.42 -16.17
C GLU A 197 6.93 -10.95 -16.02
N PHE A 198 5.97 -10.31 -16.69
CA PHE A 198 4.55 -10.69 -16.68
C PHE A 198 4.15 -11.38 -17.98
N SER A 199 4.95 -12.33 -18.45
CA SER A 199 4.72 -13.05 -19.72
C SER A 199 3.40 -13.82 -19.82
N TRP A 200 2.68 -14.00 -18.71
CA TRP A 200 1.34 -14.57 -18.67
C TRP A 200 0.21 -13.53 -18.82
N LEU A 201 0.54 -12.23 -18.88
CA LEU A 201 -0.39 -11.12 -19.08
C LEU A 201 -0.22 -10.48 -20.46
N SER A 202 -1.25 -9.79 -20.91
CA SER A 202 -1.21 -9.03 -22.16
C SER A 202 -2.28 -7.92 -22.17
N GLY A 203 -2.10 -6.92 -23.03
CA GLY A 203 -3.03 -5.80 -23.17
C GLY A 203 -3.26 -5.08 -21.84
N ASP A 204 -4.51 -4.68 -21.58
CA ASP A 204 -4.89 -3.94 -20.37
C ASP A 204 -4.49 -4.63 -19.05
N ASP A 205 -4.39 -5.97 -19.03
CA ASP A 205 -3.99 -6.69 -17.81
C ASP A 205 -2.49 -6.53 -17.53
N LEU A 206 -1.66 -6.47 -18.58
CA LEU A 206 -0.24 -6.16 -18.46
C LEU A 206 -0.04 -4.71 -18.04
N ASP A 207 -0.74 -3.77 -18.69
CA ASP A 207 -0.65 -2.34 -18.38
C ASP A 207 -1.11 -2.02 -16.96
N ASN A 208 -2.07 -2.80 -16.42
CA ASN A 208 -2.51 -2.69 -15.03
C ASN A 208 -1.47 -3.22 -14.02
N ALA A 209 -0.65 -4.19 -14.42
CA ALA A 209 0.33 -4.84 -13.55
C ALA A 209 1.72 -4.16 -13.60
N CYS A 210 2.11 -3.62 -14.75
CA CYS A 210 3.43 -3.07 -14.98
C CYS A 210 3.37 -1.91 -15.97
N TYR A 211 3.74 -0.71 -15.51
CA TYR A 211 3.69 0.50 -16.33
C TYR A 211 5.08 1.18 -16.41
N PRO A 212 5.64 1.40 -17.62
CA PRO A 212 6.89 2.13 -17.80
C PRO A 212 6.81 3.55 -17.26
N ARG A 213 7.82 3.97 -16.49
CA ARG A 213 7.86 5.30 -15.90
C ARG A 213 9.26 5.89 -15.97
N GLN A 214 9.37 7.14 -16.39
CA GLN A 214 10.62 7.86 -16.37
C GLN A 214 10.89 8.43 -14.98
N LEU A 215 12.12 8.28 -14.48
CA LEU A 215 12.58 8.82 -13.20
C LEU A 215 13.02 10.27 -13.37
N GLN A 216 12.03 11.16 -13.42
CA GLN A 216 12.25 12.59 -13.61
C GLN A 216 11.79 13.36 -12.38
N ALA A 217 12.64 14.29 -11.91
CA ALA A 217 12.26 15.21 -10.85
C ALA A 217 11.08 16.13 -11.28
N PRO A 218 10.26 16.62 -10.33
CA PRO A 218 9.13 17.51 -10.61
C PRO A 218 9.48 18.83 -11.30
#